data_AF-A0ABD0R0I4-F1
#
_entry.id   AF-A0ABD0R0I4-F1
#
_cell.length_a   1.000
_cell.length_b   1.000
_cell.length_c   1.000
_cell.angle_alpha   90.00
_cell.angle_beta   90.00
_cell.angle_gamma   90.00
#
_symmetry.space_group_name_H-M   'P 1'
#
loop_
_entity.id
_entity.type
_entity.pdbx_description
1 polymer ?
#
loop_
_entity_poly.entity_id
_entity_poly.type
_entity_poly.pdbx_seq_one_letter_code
_entity_poly.pdbx_strand_id
1 'polypeptide(L)'
;SMIFAIEEINNSSTLLPNITLGYRIFDTCNTVSKALEASLSFVAQNKIDSLNLDEFCNCTGNIPSTIAVVGASGSAVSTAVADLLGLFYIPQ
;
A
#
# COMPACT_ATOMS: atom_id res chain seq x y z
N SER A 1 -6.75 -1.84 15.83
CA SER A 1 -7.20 -3.13 15.27
C SER A 1 -6.20 -3.69 14.27
N MET A 2 -5.79 -2.96 13.23
CA MET A 2 -4.87 -3.48 12.19
C MET A 2 -3.51 -3.95 12.74
N ILE A 3 -2.80 -3.10 13.50
CA ILE A 3 -1.48 -3.43 14.07
C ILE A 3 -1.57 -4.69 14.94
N PHE A 4 -2.55 -4.74 15.85
CA PHE A 4 -2.80 -5.91 16.70
C PHE A 4 -3.02 -7.20 15.90
N ALA A 5 -3.86 -7.16 14.85
CA ALA A 5 -4.10 -8.33 14.02
C ALA A 5 -2.83 -8.82 13.31
N ILE A 6 -2.00 -7.89 12.81
CA ILE A 6 -0.70 -8.24 12.22
C ILE A 6 0.23 -8.88 13.25
N GLU A 7 0.28 -8.35 14.47
CA GLU A 7 1.07 -8.92 15.57
C GLU A 7 0.59 -10.33 15.94
N GLU A 8 -0.71 -10.57 16.02
CA GLU A 8 -1.26 -11.90 16.25
C GLU A 8 -0.91 -12.88 15.12
N ILE A 9 -0.98 -12.45 13.85
CA ILE A 9 -0.58 -13.28 12.70
C ILE A 9 0.91 -13.63 12.81
N ASN A 10 1.77 -12.64 13.06
CA ASN A 10 3.22 -12.84 13.16
C ASN A 10 3.63 -13.72 14.34
N ASN A 11 2.82 -13.79 15.40
CA ASN A 11 3.03 -14.67 16.55
C ASN A 11 2.41 -16.07 16.38
N SER A 12 1.67 -16.32 15.31
CA SER A 12 1.07 -17.62 15.03
C SER A 12 2.11 -18.57 14.41
N SER A 13 2.24 -19.77 14.98
CA SER A 13 3.05 -20.84 14.38
C SER A 13 2.34 -21.56 13.22
N THR A 14 1.03 -21.33 13.06
CA THR A 14 0.20 -21.99 12.03
C THR A 14 -0.07 -21.11 10.82
N LEU A 15 -0.17 -19.79 11.03
CA LEU A 15 -0.52 -18.85 9.98
C LEU A 15 0.74 -18.14 9.49
N LEU A 16 1.05 -18.29 8.19
CA LEU A 16 2.23 -17.71 7.55
C LEU A 16 3.58 -18.06 8.24
N PRO A 17 3.88 -19.36 8.47
CA PRO A 17 5.15 -19.74 9.07
C PRO A 17 6.34 -19.25 8.22
N ASN A 18 7.36 -18.70 8.87
CA ASN A 18 8.56 -18.10 8.26
C ASN A 18 8.34 -16.82 7.45
N ILE A 19 7.17 -16.18 7.56
CA ILE A 19 6.89 -14.90 6.92
C ILE A 19 6.50 -13.89 8.00
N THR A 20 7.12 -12.72 7.99
CA THR A 20 6.69 -11.59 8.82
C THR A 20 5.93 -10.59 7.97
N LEU A 21 4.70 -10.30 8.36
CA LEU A 21 3.91 -9.22 7.79
C LEU A 21 4.36 -7.88 8.37
N GLY A 22 4.81 -6.98 7.49
CA GLY A 22 5.03 -5.57 7.80
C GLY A 22 3.82 -4.70 7.44
N TYR A 23 3.84 -3.43 7.84
CA TYR A 23 2.78 -2.48 7.51
C TYR A 23 3.31 -1.06 7.28
N ARG A 24 2.58 -0.29 6.46
CA ARG A 24 2.70 1.17 6.32
C ARG A 24 1.29 1.75 6.41
N ILE A 25 1.02 2.55 7.43
CA ILE A 25 -0.32 3.08 7.73
C ILE A 25 -0.25 4.60 7.69
N PHE A 26 -1.21 5.22 6.99
CA PHE A 26 -1.30 6.66 6.82
C PHE A 26 -2.68 7.17 7.25
N ASP A 27 -2.74 8.41 7.73
CA ASP A 27 -4.00 9.09 8.00
C ASP A 27 -4.55 9.70 6.70
N THR A 28 -5.82 9.41 6.39
CA THR A 28 -6.53 9.98 5.24
C THR A 28 -7.23 11.30 5.58
N CYS A 29 -7.38 11.62 6.87
CA CYS A 29 -8.15 12.75 7.38
C CYS A 29 -9.57 12.85 6.78
N ASN A 30 -10.15 11.72 6.32
CA ASN A 30 -11.40 11.64 5.56
C ASN A 30 -11.42 12.51 4.27
N THR A 31 -10.26 12.78 3.67
CA THR A 31 -10.15 13.55 2.43
C THR A 31 -9.53 12.73 1.31
N VAL A 32 -10.04 12.93 0.09
CA VAL A 32 -9.54 12.25 -1.12
C VAL A 32 -8.07 12.59 -1.37
N SER A 33 -7.69 13.85 -1.21
CA SER A 33 -6.31 14.31 -1.48
C SER A 33 -5.27 13.60 -0.60
N LYS A 34 -5.52 13.51 0.72
CA LYS A 34 -4.60 12.82 1.65
C LYS A 34 -4.55 11.32 1.41
N ALA A 35 -5.70 10.71 1.09
CA ALA A 35 -5.75 9.29 0.75
C ALA A 35 -4.98 8.97 -0.55
N LEU A 36 -5.06 9.83 -1.56
CA LEU A 36 -4.29 9.68 -2.80
C LEU A 36 -2.80 9.91 -2.59
N GLU A 37 -2.40 10.86 -1.74
CA GLU A 37 -1.00 11.07 -1.34
C GLU A 37 -0.40 9.79 -0.72
N ALA A 38 -1.12 9.15 0.20
CA ALA A 38 -0.73 7.86 0.77
C ALA A 38 -0.70 6.75 -0.28
N SER A 39 -1.70 6.70 -1.16
CA SER A 39 -1.81 5.68 -2.21
C SER A 39 -0.68 5.75 -3.22
N LEU A 40 -0.20 6.96 -3.55
CA LEU A 40 0.99 7.16 -4.37
C LEU A 40 2.25 6.53 -3.76
N SER A 41 2.37 6.53 -2.42
CA SER A 41 3.47 5.84 -1.72
C SER A 41 3.38 4.32 -1.81
N PHE A 42 2.17 3.76 -1.90
CA PHE A 42 1.95 2.32 -2.07
C PHE A 42 2.29 1.84 -3.48
N VAL A 43 1.95 2.63 -4.50
CA VAL A 43 2.19 2.28 -5.91
C VAL A 43 3.54 2.74 -6.43
N ALA A 44 4.38 3.39 -5.62
CA ALA A 44 5.60 4.04 -6.05
C ALA A 44 6.52 3.12 -6.88
N GLN A 45 6.81 1.90 -6.40
CA GLN A 45 7.63 0.94 -7.15
C GLN A 45 6.95 0.52 -8.46
N ASN A 46 5.67 0.12 -8.41
CA ASN A 46 4.90 -0.27 -9.60
C ASN A 46 4.86 0.82 -10.67
N LYS A 47 4.75 2.09 -10.24
CA LYS A 47 4.74 3.25 -11.13
C LYS A 47 6.10 3.43 -11.81
N ILE A 48 7.19 3.33 -11.05
CA ILE A 48 8.56 3.43 -11.58
C ILE A 48 8.77 2.37 -12.66
N ASP A 49 8.41 1.12 -12.37
CA ASP A 49 8.51 0.00 -13.31
C ASP A 49 7.63 0.23 -14.55
N SER A 50 6.37 0.65 -14.38
CA SER A 50 5.42 0.84 -15.49
C SER A 50 5.81 1.95 -16.47
N LEU A 51 6.56 2.95 -15.99
CA LEU A 51 6.93 4.13 -16.77
C LEU A 51 8.42 4.13 -17.15
N ASN A 52 9.17 3.08 -16.82
CA ASN A 52 10.63 3.00 -16.97
C ASN A 52 11.35 4.25 -16.42
N LEU A 53 10.86 4.79 -15.29
CA LEU A 53 11.39 6.05 -14.74
C LEU A 53 12.83 5.92 -14.25
N ASP A 54 13.27 4.72 -13.91
CA ASP A 54 14.66 4.41 -13.52
C ASP A 54 15.68 4.74 -14.61
N GLU A 55 15.26 4.79 -15.88
CA GLU A 55 16.14 5.15 -17.01
C GLU A 55 16.38 6.67 -17.08
N PHE A 56 15.44 7.47 -16.58
CA PHE A 56 15.42 8.93 -16.75
C PHE A 56 15.59 9.71 -15.45
N CYS A 57 15.47 9.05 -14.30
CA CYS A 57 15.55 9.64 -12.98
C CYS A 57 16.36 8.73 -12.05
N ASN A 58 17.12 9.32 -11.13
CA ASN A 58 17.80 8.54 -10.11
C ASN A 58 16.82 8.10 -9.02
N CYS A 59 16.08 7.04 -9.30
CA CYS A 59 15.14 6.39 -8.38
C CYS A 59 15.84 5.33 -7.49
N THR A 60 17.13 5.52 -7.19
CA THR A 60 17.91 4.61 -6.34
C THR A 60 17.41 4.60 -4.90
N GLY A 61 16.65 3.57 -4.55
CA GLY A 61 16.24 3.29 -3.19
C GLY A 61 15.50 1.96 -3.13
N ASN A 62 15.67 1.19 -2.05
CA ASN A 62 14.81 0.03 -1.79
C ASN A 62 13.40 0.55 -1.46
N ILE A 63 12.56 0.76 -2.48
CA ILE A 63 11.15 1.12 -2.29
C ILE A 63 10.40 -0.19 -2.06
N PRO A 64 9.90 -0.44 -0.85
CA PRO A 64 9.20 -1.70 -0.57
C PRO A 64 7.87 -1.72 -1.32
N SER A 65 7.62 -2.83 -2.02
CA SER A 65 6.35 -3.06 -2.71
C SER A 65 5.21 -3.26 -1.71
N THR A 66 4.06 -2.63 -1.96
CA THR A 66 2.82 -2.92 -1.25
C THR A 66 2.06 -4.01 -1.99
N ILE A 67 1.71 -5.10 -1.28
CA ILE A 67 0.99 -6.24 -1.86
C ILE A 67 -0.54 -6.16 -1.69
N ALA A 68 -1.02 -5.37 -0.72
CA ALA A 68 -2.44 -5.16 -0.44
C ALA A 68 -2.62 -3.89 0.42
N VAL A 69 -3.79 -3.27 0.33
CA VAL A 69 -4.18 -2.10 1.12
C VAL A 69 -5.45 -2.42 1.91
N VAL A 70 -5.59 -1.89 3.13
CA VAL A 70 -6.83 -1.98 3.93
C VAL A 70 -7.38 -0.57 4.15
N GLY A 71 -8.63 -0.33 3.75
CA GLY A 71 -9.29 0.98 3.83
C GLY A 71 -9.86 1.43 2.48
N ALA A 72 -10.35 2.66 2.31
CA ALA A 72 -10.51 3.69 3.32
C ALA A 72 -11.88 3.57 4.03
N SER A 73 -12.18 4.51 4.95
CA SER A 73 -13.46 4.49 5.68
C SER A 73 -14.63 5.00 4.82
N GLY A 74 -14.45 6.15 4.15
CA GLY A 74 -15.48 6.75 3.30
C GLY A 74 -15.54 6.09 1.92
N SER A 75 -16.74 5.85 1.39
CA SER A 75 -16.93 5.24 0.06
C SER A 75 -16.30 6.08 -1.06
N ALA A 76 -16.54 7.40 -1.07
CA ALA A 76 -15.95 8.31 -2.06
C ALA A 76 -14.41 8.32 -2.01
N VAL A 77 -13.83 8.26 -0.81
CA VAL A 77 -12.37 8.16 -0.63
C VAL A 77 -11.87 6.81 -1.13
N SER A 78 -12.59 5.73 -0.81
CA SER A 78 -12.24 4.38 -1.23
C SER A 78 -12.30 4.20 -2.75
N THR A 79 -13.29 4.77 -3.43
CA THR A 79 -13.37 4.77 -4.90
C THR A 79 -12.14 5.44 -5.52
N ALA A 80 -11.75 6.62 -5.05
CA ALA A 80 -10.57 7.30 -5.59
C ALA A 80 -9.26 6.51 -5.34
N VAL A 81 -9.14 5.84 -4.19
CA VAL A 81 -8.01 4.96 -3.89
C VAL A 81 -8.05 3.71 -4.80
N ALA A 82 -9.22 3.11 -4.99
CA ALA A 82 -9.42 1.91 -5.82
C ALA A 82 -9.06 2.17 -7.28
N ASP A 83 -9.46 3.33 -7.82
CA ASP A 83 -9.14 3.74 -9.18
C ASP A 83 -7.62 3.76 -9.41
N LEU A 84 -6.84 4.23 -8.43
CA LEU A 84 -5.38 4.26 -8.53
C LEU A 84 -4.74 2.88 -8.30
N LEU A 85 -5.16 2.14 -7.27
CA LEU A 85 -4.60 0.81 -6.96
C LEU A 85 -4.92 -0.21 -8.07
N GLY A 86 -6.10 -0.08 -8.70
CA GLY A 86 -6.56 -0.93 -9.79
C GLY A 86 -5.70 -0.85 -11.04
N LEU A 87 -5.02 0.27 -11.30
CA LEU A 87 -4.06 0.40 -12.40
C LEU A 87 -2.89 -0.59 -12.27
N PHE A 88 -2.56 -0.98 -11.05
CA PHE A 88 -1.45 -1.88 -10.72
C PHE A 88 -1.92 -3.21 -10.13
N TYR A 89 -3.22 -3.51 -10.19
CA TYR A 89 -3.83 -4.73 -9.67
C TYR A 89 -3.51 -5.00 -8.19
N ILE A 90 -3.35 -3.94 -7.38
CA ILE A 90 -3.16 -4.08 -5.94
C ILE A 90 -4.53 -4.23 -5.26
N PRO A 91 -4.80 -5.33 -4.53
CA PRO A 91 -6.07 -5.53 -3.86
C PRO A 91 -6.28 -4.49 -2.73
N GLN A 92 -7.53 -4.04 -2.61
CA GLN A 92 -8.02 -3.11 -1.59
C GLN A 92 -9.23 -3.71 -0.87
#